data_AF-A0A7S3JRZ6-F1
#
_entry.id   AF-A0A7S3JRZ6-F1
#
_cell.length_a   1.000
_cell.length_b   1.000
_cell.length_c   1.000
_cell.angle_alpha   90.00
_cell.angle_beta   90.00
_cell.angle_gamma   90.00
#
_symmetry.space_group_name_H-M   'P 1'
#
loop_
_entity.id
_entity.type
_entity.pdbx_description
1 polymer ?
#
loop_
_entity_poly.entity_id
_entity_poly.type
_entity_poly.pdbx_seq_one_letter_code
_entity_poly.pdbx_strand_id
1 'polypeptide(L)'
;LGYAYSVTSILGNPLTVTEIQNDRALALSSTAFIADTTPPELIAYEVDMNLGLIYLNFSEPVDENSFNVSGLTLKTSQFSDSTSYAVSLTDSSRVDTTHTGLRSTCDDAQGNFSSSCSYIYILLSEKDFDDVRAVKAGDWLALDSTFVRDTAWPPNSIIALTEDTSLNSAKFIKDVT
;
A
#
# COMPACT_ATOMS: atom_id res chain seq x y z
N LEU A 1 42.49 -3.50 -26.78
CA LEU A 1 42.59 -4.88 -27.30
C LEU A 1 41.24 -5.56 -27.06
N GLY A 2 40.29 -5.36 -27.97
CA GLY A 2 38.94 -5.93 -27.88
C GLY A 2 38.78 -7.06 -28.89
N TYR A 3 38.31 -8.21 -28.43
CA TYR A 3 37.95 -9.33 -29.30
C TYR A 3 36.50 -9.12 -29.75
N ALA A 4 36.27 -9.01 -31.06
CA ALA A 4 34.94 -9.03 -31.65
C ALA A 4 34.54 -10.47 -31.94
N TYR A 5 33.38 -10.92 -31.44
CA TYR A 5 32.76 -12.17 -31.85
C TYR A 5 31.81 -11.88 -33.03
N SER A 6 32.03 -12.56 -34.16
CA SER A 6 31.11 -12.55 -35.28
C SER A 6 30.10 -13.69 -35.13
N VAL A 7 28.81 -13.36 -35.09
CA VAL A 7 27.73 -14.33 -35.31
C VAL A 7 27.37 -14.28 -36.78
N THR A 8 27.73 -15.31 -37.54
CA THR A 8 27.43 -15.38 -38.98
C THR A 8 26.00 -15.89 -39.18
N SER A 9 25.11 -15.00 -39.61
CA SER A 9 23.78 -15.37 -40.13
C SER A 9 23.92 -16.17 -41.43
N ILE A 10 23.22 -17.31 -41.56
CA ILE A 10 23.28 -18.24 -42.70
C ILE A 10 22.37 -17.88 -43.88
N LEU A 11 21.77 -16.68 -43.90
CA LEU A 11 20.95 -16.20 -45.01
C LEU A 11 21.31 -14.75 -45.37
N GLY A 12 22.37 -14.59 -46.16
CA GLY A 12 22.40 -13.72 -47.33
C GLY A 12 22.08 -12.22 -47.24
N ASN A 13 21.98 -11.63 -46.05
CA ASN A 13 22.00 -10.17 -45.90
C ASN A 13 22.88 -9.84 -44.68
N PRO A 14 24.02 -9.13 -44.84
CA PRO A 14 24.76 -8.65 -43.69
C PRO A 14 23.88 -7.63 -42.98
N LEU A 15 23.21 -8.04 -41.89
CA LEU A 15 22.68 -7.12 -40.90
C LEU A 15 23.89 -6.38 -40.34
N THR A 16 24.16 -5.20 -40.86
CA THR A 16 25.03 -4.26 -40.17
C THR A 16 24.36 -3.99 -38.84
N VAL A 17 24.90 -4.55 -37.76
CA VAL A 17 24.63 -4.03 -36.42
C VAL A 17 25.27 -2.66 -36.42
N THR A 18 24.53 -1.66 -36.88
CA THR A 18 24.81 -0.29 -36.49
C THR A 18 24.53 -0.31 -35.00
N GLU A 19 25.59 -0.21 -34.19
CA GLU A 19 25.44 0.24 -32.81
C GLU A 19 24.40 1.36 -32.85
N ILE A 20 23.38 1.28 -31.99
CA ILE A 20 22.58 2.46 -31.74
C ILE A 20 23.58 3.45 -31.15
N GLN A 21 24.11 4.33 -32.01
CA GLN A 21 24.78 5.53 -31.54
C GLN A 21 23.84 6.10 -30.49
N ASN A 22 24.40 6.35 -29.33
CA ASN A 22 23.77 6.78 -28.09
C ASN A 22 23.01 8.13 -28.24
N ASP A 23 22.71 8.53 -29.47
CA ASP A 23 22.18 9.80 -29.95
C ASP A 23 20.64 9.79 -30.01
N ARG A 24 19.99 8.76 -29.47
CA ARG A 24 18.64 8.87 -28.90
C ARG A 24 18.63 9.10 -27.40
N ALA A 25 19.77 9.43 -26.79
CA ALA A 25 19.75 10.38 -25.70
C ALA A 25 19.35 11.75 -26.29
N LEU A 26 18.06 11.89 -26.65
CA LEU A 26 17.41 13.14 -26.37
C LEU A 26 17.63 13.33 -24.87
N ALA A 27 18.68 14.08 -24.53
CA ALA A 27 18.77 14.76 -23.27
C ALA A 27 17.54 15.66 -23.25
N LEU A 28 16.40 15.08 -22.87
CA LEU A 28 15.26 15.80 -22.35
C LEU A 28 15.87 16.63 -21.25
N SER A 29 16.06 17.91 -21.57
CA SER A 29 16.60 18.88 -20.65
C SER A 29 15.93 18.63 -19.32
N SER A 30 16.72 18.38 -18.28
CA SER A 30 16.32 18.09 -16.91
C SER A 30 15.58 19.27 -16.24
N THR A 31 14.97 20.14 -17.04
CA THR A 31 14.36 21.42 -16.68
C THR A 31 12.83 21.37 -16.60
N ALA A 32 12.21 20.20 -16.75
CA ALA A 32 10.77 20.04 -16.53
C ALA A 32 10.41 18.81 -15.69
N PHE A 33 11.32 18.33 -14.82
CA PHE A 33 10.88 17.45 -13.75
C PHE A 33 10.06 18.27 -12.76
N ILE A 34 8.74 18.11 -12.80
CA ILE A 34 7.84 18.58 -11.75
C ILE A 34 7.76 17.45 -10.74
N ALA A 35 8.32 17.68 -9.55
CA ALA A 35 8.22 16.74 -8.45
C ALA A 35 6.75 16.47 -8.13
N ASP A 36 6.42 15.21 -7.82
CA ASP A 36 5.13 14.93 -7.21
C ASP A 36 5.09 15.53 -5.80
N THR A 37 3.94 16.09 -5.48
CA THR A 37 3.67 16.73 -4.20
C THR A 37 2.33 16.26 -3.62
N THR A 38 1.71 15.24 -4.22
CA THR A 38 0.42 14.71 -3.81
C THR A 38 0.67 13.56 -2.83
N PRO A 39 0.25 13.68 -1.56
CA PRO A 39 0.37 12.59 -0.61
C PRO A 39 -0.75 11.56 -0.78
N PRO A 40 -0.46 10.28 -0.49
CA PRO A 40 -1.48 9.25 -0.49
C PRO A 40 -2.49 9.50 0.63
N GLU A 41 -3.76 9.19 0.36
CA GLU A 41 -4.85 9.21 1.33
C GLU A 41 -5.41 7.80 1.50
N LEU A 42 -5.78 7.42 2.73
CA LEU A 42 -6.59 6.22 2.94
C LEU A 42 -8.02 6.53 2.50
N ILE A 43 -8.55 5.76 1.55
CA ILE A 43 -9.90 5.91 1.02
C ILE A 43 -10.89 5.08 1.85
N ALA A 44 -10.53 3.83 2.15
CA ALA A 44 -11.39 2.89 2.85
C ALA A 44 -10.55 1.82 3.55
N TYR A 45 -11.12 1.21 4.58
CA TYR A 45 -10.56 0.01 5.19
C TYR A 45 -11.63 -0.96 5.62
N GLU A 46 -11.25 -2.23 5.71
CA GLU A 46 -12.06 -3.31 6.27
C GLU A 46 -11.25 -4.07 7.32
N VAL A 47 -11.93 -4.59 8.35
CA VAL A 47 -11.30 -5.45 9.36
C VAL A 47 -12.06 -6.76 9.40
N ASP A 48 -11.33 -7.85 9.31
CA ASP A 48 -11.84 -9.21 9.47
C ASP A 48 -11.17 -9.88 10.67
N MET A 49 -11.90 -9.94 11.78
CA MET A 49 -11.44 -10.58 13.01
C MET A 49 -11.62 -12.10 13.02
N ASN A 50 -12.18 -12.72 11.98
CA ASN A 50 -12.12 -14.18 11.81
C ASN A 50 -10.80 -14.60 11.15
N LEU A 51 -10.27 -13.75 10.27
CA LEU A 51 -9.00 -13.99 9.57
C LEU A 51 -7.81 -13.27 10.22
N GLY A 52 -8.05 -12.31 11.12
CA GLY A 52 -7.01 -11.49 11.72
C GLY A 52 -6.37 -10.51 10.73
N LEU A 53 -7.17 -10.00 9.79
CA LEU A 53 -6.69 -9.18 8.68
C LEU A 53 -7.34 -7.80 8.67
N ILE A 54 -6.54 -6.82 8.26
CA ILE A 54 -7.00 -5.47 7.92
C ILE A 54 -6.70 -5.23 6.45
N TYR A 55 -7.72 -4.86 5.68
CA TYR A 55 -7.58 -4.40 4.31
C TYR A 55 -7.58 -2.88 4.28
N LEU A 56 -6.63 -2.26 3.57
CA LEU A 56 -6.56 -0.81 3.36
C LEU A 56 -6.55 -0.49 1.86
N ASN A 57 -7.29 0.54 1.46
CA ASN A 57 -7.31 1.06 0.09
C ASN A 57 -6.88 2.53 0.07
N PHE A 58 -5.97 2.90 -0.83
CA PHE A 58 -5.35 4.21 -0.94
C PHE A 58 -5.69 4.92 -2.25
N SER A 59 -5.57 6.25 -2.27
CA SER A 59 -5.77 7.08 -3.45
C SER A 59 -4.73 6.91 -4.55
N GLU A 60 -3.54 6.41 -4.21
CA GLU A 60 -2.43 6.22 -5.13
C GLU A 60 -1.47 5.11 -4.67
N PRO A 61 -0.53 4.67 -5.55
CA PRO A 61 0.42 3.60 -5.22
C PRO A 61 1.38 3.93 -4.08
N VAL A 62 1.32 3.10 -3.03
CA VAL A 62 2.17 3.17 -1.84
C VAL A 62 3.32 2.16 -1.87
N ASP A 63 4.46 2.51 -1.29
CA ASP A 63 5.64 1.63 -1.21
C ASP A 63 5.52 0.66 -0.04
N GLU A 64 5.41 -0.63 -0.37
CA GLU A 64 5.35 -1.76 0.57
C GLU A 64 6.52 -1.80 1.56
N ASN A 65 7.69 -1.31 1.17
CA ASN A 65 8.89 -1.31 2.03
C ASN A 65 8.92 -0.14 3.01
N SER A 66 8.03 0.85 2.82
CA SER A 66 7.96 2.05 3.66
C SER A 66 7.00 1.91 4.84
N PHE A 67 6.29 0.78 4.95
CA PHE A 67 5.25 0.59 5.95
C PHE A 67 5.82 0.54 7.37
N ASN A 68 5.26 1.40 8.23
CA ASN A 68 5.43 1.35 9.67
C ASN A 68 4.09 0.95 10.32
N VAL A 69 3.89 -0.35 10.54
CA VAL A 69 2.60 -0.88 11.03
C VAL A 69 2.23 -0.34 12.41
N SER A 70 3.21 0.02 13.24
CA SER A 70 2.95 0.64 14.55
C SER A 70 2.28 2.02 14.49
N GLY A 71 2.28 2.66 13.31
CA GLY A 71 1.55 3.90 13.08
C GLY A 71 0.04 3.75 12.86
N LEU A 72 -0.48 2.51 12.90
CA LEU A 72 -1.91 2.22 12.80
C LEU A 72 -2.54 1.99 14.17
N THR A 73 -3.66 2.68 14.43
CA THR A 73 -4.46 2.50 15.63
C THR A 73 -5.91 2.18 15.27
N LEU A 74 -6.43 1.07 15.79
CA LEU A 74 -7.86 0.74 15.74
C LEU A 74 -8.57 1.31 16.96
N LYS A 75 -9.74 1.91 16.76
CA LYS A 75 -10.54 2.57 17.80
C LYS A 75 -11.97 2.02 17.83
N THR A 76 -12.64 2.15 18.98
CA THR A 76 -14.08 1.84 19.12
C THR A 76 -14.99 3.01 18.74
N SER A 77 -14.45 4.25 18.72
CA SER A 77 -15.19 5.48 18.42
C SER A 77 -14.30 6.50 17.69
N GLN A 78 -14.94 7.41 16.95
CA GLN A 78 -14.29 8.52 16.27
C GLN A 78 -13.51 9.41 17.26
N PHE A 79 -14.22 9.86 18.29
CA PHE A 79 -13.71 10.75 19.32
C PHE A 79 -13.37 9.98 20.60
N SER A 80 -12.35 10.45 21.31
CA SER A 80 -12.01 9.91 22.62
C SER A 80 -13.01 10.38 23.68
N ASP A 81 -13.63 9.43 24.36
CA ASP A 81 -14.48 9.63 25.53
C ASP A 81 -14.14 8.60 26.64
N SER A 82 -14.83 8.68 27.79
CA SER A 82 -14.58 7.78 28.93
C SER A 82 -14.90 6.30 28.67
N THR A 83 -15.55 5.98 27.56
CA THR A 83 -15.95 4.64 27.14
C THR A 83 -15.23 4.17 25.87
N SER A 84 -14.41 5.04 25.28
CA SER A 84 -13.64 4.75 24.08
C SER A 84 -12.37 3.96 24.41
N TYR A 85 -12.06 2.99 23.55
CA TYR A 85 -10.82 2.23 23.59
C TYR A 85 -10.08 2.38 22.25
N ALA A 86 -8.76 2.30 22.32
CA ALA A 86 -7.87 2.36 21.17
C ALA A 86 -6.74 1.33 21.34
N VAL A 87 -6.37 0.67 20.25
CA VAL A 87 -5.28 -0.30 20.17
C VAL A 87 -4.35 0.12 19.04
N SER A 88 -3.16 0.57 19.40
CA SER A 88 -2.07 0.74 18.43
C SER A 88 -1.46 -0.61 18.13
N LEU A 89 -1.30 -0.92 16.85
CA LEU A 89 -0.62 -2.14 16.44
C LEU A 89 0.85 -2.08 16.82
N THR A 90 1.49 -3.24 16.88
CA THR A 90 2.93 -3.33 17.08
C THR A 90 3.62 -3.71 15.78
N ASP A 91 4.94 -3.55 15.72
CA ASP A 91 5.77 -4.00 14.59
C ASP A 91 5.79 -5.54 14.41
N SER A 92 5.08 -6.28 15.28
CA SER A 92 4.86 -7.72 15.10
C SER A 92 3.76 -8.02 14.08
N SER A 93 2.82 -7.08 13.89
CA SER A 93 1.89 -7.12 12.77
C SER A 93 2.61 -6.73 11.49
N ARG A 94 2.20 -7.32 10.36
CA ARG A 94 2.99 -7.21 9.12
C ARG A 94 2.10 -7.10 7.89
N VAL A 95 2.65 -6.45 6.88
CA VAL A 95 2.08 -6.43 5.53
C VAL A 95 2.04 -7.87 4.97
N ASP A 96 0.89 -8.29 4.45
CA ASP A 96 0.70 -9.58 3.77
C ASP A 96 0.35 -9.35 2.29
N THR A 97 1.32 -9.58 1.41
CA THR A 97 1.15 -9.44 -0.04
C THR A 97 0.63 -10.71 -0.72
N THR A 98 0.48 -11.79 0.06
CA THR A 98 0.08 -13.11 -0.46
C THR A 98 -1.41 -13.40 -0.24
N HIS A 99 -2.09 -12.55 0.54
CA HIS A 99 -3.49 -12.75 0.87
C HIS A 99 -4.43 -12.45 -0.32
N THR A 100 -5.41 -13.34 -0.53
CA THR A 100 -6.39 -13.24 -1.62
C THR A 100 -7.85 -13.25 -1.12
N GLY A 101 -8.07 -12.91 0.16
CA GLY A 101 -9.31 -13.21 0.88
C GLY A 101 -10.22 -12.05 1.29
N LEU A 102 -9.74 -10.80 1.45
CA LEU A 102 -10.64 -9.65 1.67
C LEU A 102 -10.95 -8.98 0.33
N ARG A 103 -12.03 -9.45 -0.28
CA ARG A 103 -12.62 -8.88 -1.49
C ARG A 103 -13.01 -7.44 -1.23
N SER A 104 -12.40 -6.52 -1.95
CA SER A 104 -12.55 -5.10 -1.70
C SER A 104 -13.57 -4.43 -2.61
N THR A 105 -13.86 -3.18 -2.28
CA THR A 105 -14.57 -2.19 -3.12
C THR A 105 -13.91 -1.89 -4.47
N CYS A 106 -12.73 -2.47 -4.75
CA CYS A 106 -12.02 -2.37 -6.02
C CYS A 106 -12.18 -3.59 -6.92
N ASP A 107 -12.97 -4.59 -6.50
CA ASP A 107 -13.35 -5.69 -7.36
C ASP A 107 -14.42 -5.23 -8.36
N ASP A 108 -14.27 -5.60 -9.62
CA ASP A 108 -15.40 -5.56 -10.55
C ASP A 108 -16.52 -6.51 -10.09
N ALA A 109 -17.68 -6.46 -10.73
CA ALA A 109 -18.80 -7.36 -10.39
C ALA A 109 -18.48 -8.86 -10.62
N GLN A 110 -17.30 -9.19 -11.15
CA GLN A 110 -16.79 -10.55 -11.37
C GLN A 110 -15.71 -10.95 -10.35
N GLY A 111 -15.31 -10.05 -9.43
CA GLY A 111 -14.28 -10.33 -8.42
C GLY A 111 -12.85 -10.17 -8.93
N ASN A 112 -12.65 -9.47 -10.06
CA ASN A 112 -11.31 -9.11 -10.50
C ASN A 112 -10.92 -7.75 -9.91
N PHE A 113 -9.74 -7.71 -9.29
CA PHE A 113 -9.19 -6.48 -8.74
C PHE A 113 -8.86 -5.48 -9.86
N SER A 114 -9.32 -4.24 -9.71
CA SER A 114 -8.92 -3.15 -10.60
C SER A 114 -7.43 -2.87 -10.45
N SER A 115 -6.70 -2.89 -11.58
CA SER A 115 -5.29 -2.49 -11.64
C SER A 115 -5.05 -1.00 -11.30
N SER A 116 -6.11 -0.22 -11.11
CA SER A 116 -6.05 1.18 -10.71
C SER A 116 -6.13 1.41 -9.19
N CYS A 117 -6.46 0.38 -8.41
CA CYS A 117 -6.55 0.52 -6.95
C CYS A 117 -5.22 0.14 -6.30
N SER A 118 -4.83 0.91 -5.30
CA SER A 118 -3.66 0.64 -4.47
C SER A 118 -4.12 0.16 -3.12
N TYR A 119 -3.83 -1.12 -2.81
CA TYR A 119 -4.31 -1.75 -1.60
C TYR A 119 -3.23 -2.57 -0.91
N ILE A 120 -3.41 -2.80 0.38
CA ILE A 120 -2.55 -3.65 1.18
C ILE A 120 -3.38 -4.45 2.18
N TYR A 121 -2.87 -5.63 2.56
CA TYR A 121 -3.36 -6.35 3.73
C TYR A 121 -2.35 -6.25 4.86
N ILE A 122 -2.84 -6.10 6.08
CA ILE A 122 -2.05 -6.27 7.30
C ILE A 122 -2.57 -7.51 8.00
N LEU A 123 -1.66 -8.45 8.26
CA LEU A 123 -1.90 -9.61 9.10
C LEU A 123 -1.51 -9.28 10.54
N LEU A 124 -2.50 -9.36 11.42
CA LEU A 124 -2.33 -9.10 12.85
C LEU A 124 -1.43 -10.17 13.47
N SER A 125 -0.55 -9.72 14.37
CA SER A 125 0.14 -10.63 15.29
C SER A 125 -0.86 -11.22 16.29
N GLU A 126 -0.54 -12.37 16.90
CA GLU A 126 -1.39 -12.97 17.94
C GLU A 126 -1.70 -11.97 19.06
N LYS A 127 -0.68 -11.22 19.49
CA LYS A 127 -0.83 -10.20 20.54
C LYS A 127 -1.77 -9.08 20.09
N ASP A 128 -1.56 -8.51 18.91
CA ASP A 128 -2.38 -7.39 18.44
C ASP A 128 -3.82 -7.84 18.16
N PHE A 129 -4.00 -9.07 17.66
CA PHE A 129 -5.31 -9.69 17.50
C PHE A 129 -6.07 -9.78 18.83
N ASP A 130 -5.43 -10.31 19.87
CA ASP A 130 -6.01 -10.45 21.20
C ASP A 130 -6.36 -9.09 21.82
N ASP A 131 -5.48 -8.09 21.67
CA ASP A 131 -5.70 -6.73 22.19
C ASP A 131 -6.90 -6.06 21.49
N VAL A 132 -6.97 -6.14 20.16
CA VAL A 132 -8.10 -5.60 19.36
C VAL A 132 -9.40 -6.30 19.74
N ARG A 133 -9.38 -7.63 19.88
CA ARG A 133 -10.55 -8.43 20.27
C ARG A 133 -11.03 -8.08 21.68
N ALA A 134 -10.13 -7.90 22.63
CA ALA A 134 -10.46 -7.64 24.03
C ALA A 134 -11.31 -6.39 24.23
N VAL A 135 -11.03 -5.34 23.45
CA VAL A 135 -11.77 -4.06 23.53
C VAL A 135 -12.75 -3.84 22.38
N LYS A 136 -12.81 -4.78 21.43
CA LYS A 136 -13.66 -4.70 20.22
C LYS A 136 -13.36 -3.45 19.38
N ALA A 137 -12.08 -3.10 19.27
CA ALA A 137 -11.64 -1.99 18.43
C ALA A 137 -11.73 -2.37 16.94
N GLY A 138 -11.92 -1.38 16.07
CA GLY A 138 -11.94 -1.56 14.62
C GLY A 138 -13.08 -0.84 13.89
N ASP A 139 -14.06 -0.35 14.64
CA ASP A 139 -15.14 0.51 14.11
C ASP A 139 -14.59 1.81 13.51
N TRP A 140 -13.45 2.29 14.04
CA TRP A 140 -12.73 3.47 13.56
C TRP A 140 -11.22 3.19 13.44
N LEU A 141 -10.55 3.88 12.53
CA LEU A 141 -9.11 3.75 12.31
C LEU A 141 -8.43 5.11 12.26
N ALA A 142 -7.27 5.19 12.93
CA ALA A 142 -6.35 6.32 12.88
C ALA A 142 -5.00 5.85 12.32
N LEU A 143 -4.35 6.74 11.57
CA LEU A 143 -3.01 6.56 11.01
C LEU A 143 -2.16 7.77 11.36
N ASP A 144 -0.91 7.56 11.76
CA ASP A 144 0.06 8.63 11.77
C ASP A 144 0.74 8.83 10.40
N SER A 145 1.44 9.95 10.23
CA SER A 145 2.11 10.30 8.98
C SER A 145 3.35 9.44 8.69
N THR A 146 3.76 8.55 9.59
CA THR A 146 4.89 7.64 9.40
C THR A 146 4.46 6.30 8.82
N PHE A 147 3.16 6.03 8.80
CA PHE A 147 2.60 4.74 8.46
C PHE A 147 3.01 4.24 7.07
N VAL A 148 3.01 5.07 6.03
CA VAL A 148 3.46 4.68 4.68
C VAL A 148 3.81 5.90 3.82
N ARG A 149 4.61 5.68 2.77
CA ARG A 149 4.93 6.65 1.72
C ARG A 149 4.45 6.17 0.35
N ASP A 150 4.21 7.09 -0.56
CA ASP A 150 3.96 6.74 -1.96
C ASP A 150 5.23 6.22 -2.67
N THR A 151 5.04 5.80 -3.92
CA THR A 151 6.11 5.37 -4.83
C THR A 151 6.65 6.50 -5.71
N ALA A 152 6.17 7.74 -5.53
CA ALA A 152 6.60 8.89 -6.30
C ALA A 152 8.01 9.35 -5.85
N TRP A 153 8.66 10.17 -6.68
CA TRP A 153 9.95 10.77 -6.34
C TRP A 153 9.86 12.29 -6.36
N PRO A 154 10.28 13.01 -5.30
CA PRO A 154 10.53 12.49 -3.96
C PRO A 154 9.24 11.92 -3.33
N PRO A 155 9.34 10.89 -2.45
CA PRO A 155 8.16 10.25 -1.90
C PRO A 155 7.43 11.16 -0.92
N ASN A 156 6.11 11.22 -0.98
CA ASN A 156 5.27 11.90 0.00
C ASN A 156 4.77 10.90 1.04
N SER A 157 4.53 11.39 2.26
CA SER A 157 4.02 10.57 3.35
C SER A 157 2.50 10.63 3.38
N ILE A 158 1.86 9.55 3.82
CA ILE A 158 0.41 9.49 3.95
C ILE A 158 -0.16 10.63 4.78
N ILE A 159 -1.33 11.13 4.39
CA ILE A 159 -2.09 12.06 5.22
C ILE A 159 -2.55 11.33 6.48
N ALA A 160 -2.07 11.79 7.65
CA ALA A 160 -2.45 11.24 8.94
C ALA A 160 -3.97 11.39 9.19
N LEU A 161 -4.56 10.35 9.78
CA LEU A 161 -5.95 10.35 10.23
C LEU A 161 -5.99 10.65 11.73
N THR A 162 -6.48 11.83 12.09
CA THR A 162 -6.72 12.26 13.47
C THR A 162 -8.17 11.97 13.86
N GLU A 163 -8.61 12.36 15.06
CA GLU A 163 -10.01 12.11 15.49
C GLU A 163 -11.03 12.71 14.51
N ASP A 164 -10.77 13.93 14.02
CA ASP A 164 -11.66 14.66 13.12
C ASP A 164 -11.69 14.08 11.68
N THR A 165 -10.62 13.38 11.28
CA THR A 165 -10.47 12.81 9.94
C THR A 165 -10.49 11.28 9.91
N SER A 166 -10.65 10.64 11.07
CA SER A 166 -10.70 9.18 11.16
C SER A 166 -11.84 8.61 10.32
N LEU A 167 -11.56 7.46 9.71
CA LEU A 167 -12.51 6.77 8.86
C LEU A 167 -13.27 5.73 9.69
N ASN A 168 -14.55 5.57 9.39
CA ASN A 168 -15.31 4.42 9.84
C ASN A 168 -15.02 3.22 8.93
N SER A 169 -15.06 2.00 9.47
CA SER A 169 -14.85 0.79 8.70
C SER A 169 -15.88 0.69 7.56
N ALA A 170 -15.42 0.50 6.32
CA ALA A 170 -16.32 0.19 5.21
C ALA A 170 -17.05 -1.15 5.46
N LYS A 171 -16.38 -2.05 6.19
CA LYS A 171 -16.92 -3.32 6.68
C LYS A 171 -16.13 -3.78 7.90
N PHE A 172 -16.84 -4.19 8.94
CA PHE A 172 -16.27 -4.81 10.13
C PHE A 172 -16.86 -6.21 10.31
N ILE A 173 -16.04 -7.23 10.12
CA ILE A 173 -16.42 -8.62 10.39
C ILE A 173 -15.98 -8.95 11.81
N LYS A 174 -16.98 -9.13 12.68
CA LYS A 174 -16.77 -9.53 14.07
C LYS A 174 -16.24 -10.95 14.13
N ASP A 175 -15.39 -11.19 15.11
CA ASP A 175 -14.97 -12.53 15.50
C ASP A 175 -16.20 -13.37 15.87
N VAL A 176 -16.31 -14.56 15.28
CA VAL A 176 -17.40 -15.52 15.53
C VAL A 176 -17.12 -16.50 16.66
N THR A 177 -15.99 -16.37 17.36
CA THR A 177 -15.62 -17.24 18.50
C THR A 177 -16.05 -16.72 19.86
#